data_AF-A0A6A4W5E6-F1
#
_entry.id   AF-A0A6A4W5E6-F1
#
_cell.length_a   1.000
_cell.length_b   1.000
_cell.length_c   1.000
_cell.angle_alpha   90.00
_cell.angle_beta   90.00
_cell.angle_gamma   90.00
#
_symmetry.space_group_name_H-M   'P 1'
#
loop_
_entity.id
_entity.type
_entity.pdbx_description
1 polymer ?
#
loop_
_entity_poly.entity_id
_entity_poly.type
_entity_poly.pdbx_seq_one_letter_code
_entity_poly.pdbx_strand_id
1 'polypeptide(L)'
;MSGSASIKPACPEPPLPDSLVHRLHVCLSEPVCYDEMAVSFSRLQQDCRDYLALLRHYNLPVDDSLQNNMFNDRWETARVLSFEQIRQLSGPVSAELLAGVQDSLSAQVTETLQLRQQSVRTASHLVGDEQTCWATRTQMALARPLVLMNRLTDKLNPVVRPLMESIKRETDPRLQSDGPQQHTETEHNTRLTRQEIVANTSIVGRARDRRRLVALEAILIKERDPAINRQLNARGILQLNDGCRLAT
;
A
#
# COMPACT_ATOMS: atom_id res chain seq x y z
N MET A 1 8.39 -23.53 54.77
CA MET A 1 8.08 -24.45 53.66
C MET A 1 7.00 -23.81 52.81
N SER A 2 7.37 -23.21 51.68
CA SER A 2 6.42 -22.86 50.61
C SER A 2 7.15 -23.10 49.30
N GLY A 3 6.64 -24.07 48.55
CA GLY A 3 7.31 -24.65 47.37
C GLY A 3 7.37 -23.68 46.21
N SER A 4 8.54 -23.57 45.61
CA SER A 4 8.76 -22.99 44.29
C SER A 4 8.12 -23.91 43.24
N ALA A 5 7.02 -23.44 42.63
CA ALA A 5 6.44 -24.08 41.46
C ALA A 5 7.46 -23.99 40.31
N SER A 6 8.12 -25.11 40.02
CA SER A 6 9.01 -25.27 38.88
C SER A 6 8.17 -25.18 37.60
N ILE A 7 8.33 -24.08 36.86
CA ILE A 7 7.70 -23.88 35.55
C ILE A 7 8.31 -24.92 34.61
N LYS A 8 7.52 -25.92 34.22
CA LYS A 8 7.90 -26.88 33.17
C LYS A 8 8.31 -26.10 31.91
N PRO A 9 9.44 -26.42 31.26
CA PRO A 9 9.74 -25.87 29.95
C PRO A 9 8.60 -26.26 29.01
N ALA A 10 7.98 -25.25 28.38
CA ALA A 10 6.95 -25.46 27.37
C ALA A 10 7.49 -26.42 26.31
N CYS A 11 6.71 -27.43 25.94
CA CYS A 11 7.04 -28.29 24.81
C CYS A 11 7.31 -27.39 23.60
N PRO A 12 8.38 -27.64 22.80
CA PRO A 12 8.60 -26.86 21.59
C PRO A 12 7.38 -27.08 20.69
N GLU A 13 6.66 -26.00 20.38
CA GLU A 13 5.57 -26.04 19.42
C GLU A 13 6.08 -26.65 18.11
N PRO A 14 5.30 -27.54 17.47
CA PRO A 14 5.71 -28.14 16.21
C PRO A 14 5.97 -27.03 15.18
N PRO A 15 7.05 -27.11 14.40
CA PRO A 15 7.36 -26.10 13.40
C PRO A 15 6.18 -25.98 12.42
N LEU A 16 5.82 -24.74 12.09
CA LEU A 16 4.76 -24.45 11.16
C LEU A 16 5.00 -25.18 9.83
N PRO A 17 4.00 -25.86 9.24
CA PRO A 17 4.18 -26.56 7.97
C PRO A 17 4.69 -25.61 6.88
N ASP A 18 5.71 -26.03 6.13
CA ASP A 18 6.29 -25.23 5.03
C ASP A 18 5.24 -24.88 3.96
N SER A 19 4.23 -25.72 3.79
CA SER A 19 3.09 -25.45 2.91
C SER A 19 2.29 -24.21 3.34
N LEU A 20 2.15 -23.99 4.64
CA LEU A 20 1.47 -22.81 5.20
C LEU A 20 2.32 -21.55 5.04
N VAL A 21 3.62 -21.64 5.32
CA VAL A 21 4.56 -20.52 5.12
C VAL A 21 4.58 -20.10 3.65
N HIS A 22 4.68 -21.07 2.75
CA HIS A 22 4.62 -20.81 1.31
C HIS A 22 3.30 -20.13 0.92
N ARG A 23 2.16 -20.62 1.43
CA ARG A 23 0.86 -20.02 1.13
C ARG A 23 0.74 -18.58 1.63
N LEU A 24 1.24 -18.27 2.82
CA LEU A 24 1.25 -16.90 3.35
C LEU A 24 2.05 -15.94 2.44
N HIS A 25 3.22 -16.37 1.95
CA HIS A 25 4.03 -15.57 1.02
C HIS A 25 3.35 -15.37 -0.33
N VAL A 26 2.65 -16.38 -0.84
CA VAL A 26 1.83 -16.26 -2.07
C VAL A 26 0.72 -15.24 -1.86
N CYS A 27 -0.05 -15.36 -0.77
CA CYS A 27 -1.19 -14.48 -0.49
C CYS A 27 -0.79 -13.01 -0.22
N LEU A 28 0.45 -12.74 0.20
CA LEU A 28 0.96 -11.36 0.29
C LEU A 28 1.05 -10.64 -1.08
N SER A 29 1.08 -11.41 -2.17
CA SER A 29 1.24 -10.88 -3.54
C SER A 29 -0.05 -10.98 -4.37
N GLU A 30 -1.08 -11.66 -3.87
CA GLU A 30 -2.35 -11.87 -4.59
C GLU A 30 -3.26 -10.63 -4.46
N PRO A 31 -3.92 -10.19 -5.55
CA PRO A 31 -4.98 -9.20 -5.46
C PRO A 31 -6.23 -9.83 -4.83
N VAL A 32 -6.86 -9.12 -3.90
CA VAL A 32 -8.04 -9.58 -3.18
C VAL A 32 -9.21 -8.62 -3.44
N CYS A 33 -10.39 -9.20 -3.69
CA CYS A 33 -11.67 -8.48 -3.71
C CYS A 33 -12.33 -8.61 -2.34
N TYR A 34 -12.89 -7.50 -1.85
CA TYR A 34 -13.52 -7.43 -0.53
C TYR A 34 -15.03 -7.31 -0.70
N ASP A 35 -15.79 -8.26 -0.18
CA ASP A 35 -17.25 -8.24 -0.26
C ASP A 35 -17.83 -7.05 0.51
N GLU A 36 -17.14 -6.59 1.56
CA GLU A 36 -17.46 -5.38 2.33
C GLU A 36 -17.49 -4.12 1.45
N MET A 37 -16.76 -4.13 0.34
CA MET A 37 -16.70 -3.02 -0.61
C MET A 37 -17.73 -3.12 -1.74
N ALA A 38 -18.48 -4.22 -1.84
CA ALA A 38 -19.42 -4.45 -2.94
C ALA A 38 -20.44 -3.32 -3.06
N VAL A 39 -20.93 -2.79 -1.94
CA VAL A 39 -21.90 -1.69 -1.90
C VAL A 39 -21.26 -0.37 -2.37
N SER A 40 -20.10 -0.01 -1.81
CA SER A 40 -19.36 1.21 -2.18
C SER A 40 -19.01 1.20 -3.68
N PHE A 41 -18.54 0.07 -4.19
CA PHE A 41 -18.21 -0.09 -5.59
C PHE A 41 -19.45 -0.05 -6.48
N SER A 42 -20.54 -0.73 -6.09
CA SER A 42 -21.80 -0.70 -6.86
C SER A 42 -22.39 0.72 -6.95
N ARG A 43 -22.28 1.50 -5.88
CA ARG A 43 -22.68 2.91 -5.89
C ARG A 43 -21.82 3.75 -6.83
N LEU A 44 -20.51 3.57 -6.78
CA LEU A 44 -19.59 4.24 -7.71
C LEU A 44 -19.88 3.89 -9.17
N GLN A 45 -20.20 2.62 -9.45
CA GLN A 45 -20.63 2.19 -10.79
C GLN A 45 -21.89 2.93 -11.24
N GLN A 46 -22.86 3.10 -10.35
CA GLN A 46 -24.08 3.84 -10.67
C GLN A 46 -23.81 5.31 -10.93
N ASP A 47 -23.02 5.97 -10.07
CA ASP A 47 -22.65 7.38 -10.24
C ASP A 47 -21.93 7.61 -11.59
N CYS A 48 -21.09 6.67 -12.02
CA CYS A 48 -20.42 6.71 -13.33
C CYS A 48 -21.41 6.58 -14.49
N ARG A 49 -22.39 5.66 -14.39
CA ARG A 49 -23.43 5.48 -15.42
C ARG A 49 -24.32 6.70 -15.54
N ASP A 50 -24.71 7.29 -14.42
CA ASP A 50 -25.52 8.51 -14.39
C ASP A 50 -24.77 9.68 -15.03
N TYR A 51 -23.46 9.79 -14.77
CA TYR A 51 -22.61 10.79 -15.41
C TYR A 51 -22.47 10.56 -16.91
N LEU A 52 -22.25 9.32 -17.35
CA LEU A 52 -22.25 8.92 -18.77
C LEU A 52 -23.57 9.27 -19.47
N ALA A 53 -24.70 9.00 -18.82
CA ALA A 53 -26.02 9.34 -19.33
C ALA A 53 -26.19 10.86 -19.47
N LEU A 54 -25.65 11.64 -18.53
CA LEU A 54 -25.67 13.10 -18.58
C LEU A 54 -24.82 13.64 -19.74
N LEU A 55 -23.61 13.11 -19.94
CA LEU A 55 -22.75 13.49 -21.07
C LEU A 55 -23.44 13.22 -22.42
N ARG A 56 -24.13 12.08 -22.53
CA ARG A 56 -24.92 11.71 -23.71
C ARG A 56 -26.11 12.63 -23.93
N HIS A 57 -26.80 13.03 -22.87
CA HIS A 57 -27.95 13.94 -22.98
C HIS A 57 -27.58 15.26 -23.66
N TYR A 58 -26.33 15.73 -23.46
CA TYR A 58 -25.78 16.91 -24.10
C TYR A 58 -25.03 16.64 -25.42
N ASN A 59 -25.17 15.44 -26.01
CA ASN A 59 -24.58 15.02 -27.28
C ASN A 59 -23.03 15.11 -27.31
N LEU A 60 -22.36 14.87 -26.19
CA LEU A 60 -20.90 14.80 -26.15
C LEU A 60 -20.40 13.49 -26.79
N PRO A 61 -19.32 13.50 -27.60
CA PRO A 61 -18.78 12.32 -28.27
C PRO A 61 -17.96 11.44 -27.29
N VAL A 62 -18.68 10.87 -26.32
CA VAL A 62 -18.13 9.98 -25.28
C VAL A 62 -17.63 8.65 -25.90
N ASP A 63 -18.31 8.16 -26.94
CA ASP A 63 -18.00 6.89 -27.60
C ASP A 63 -16.65 6.88 -28.35
N ASP A 64 -16.34 7.92 -29.12
CA ASP A 64 -15.11 7.99 -29.94
C ASP A 64 -13.85 8.29 -29.10
N SER A 65 -14.00 9.07 -28.02
CA SER A 65 -12.89 9.42 -27.11
C SER A 65 -12.51 8.26 -26.17
N LEU A 66 -13.47 7.41 -25.80
CA LEU A 66 -13.25 6.24 -24.96
C LEU A 66 -12.75 5.02 -25.76
N GLN A 67 -13.10 4.88 -27.04
CA GLN A 67 -12.58 3.80 -27.91
C GLN A 67 -11.05 3.85 -28.08
N ASN A 68 -10.46 5.04 -28.06
CA ASN A 68 -9.01 5.23 -28.24
C ASN A 68 -8.18 4.89 -26.99
N ASN A 69 -8.82 4.71 -25.83
CA ASN A 69 -8.15 4.48 -24.55
C ASN A 69 -8.45 3.07 -24.00
N MET A 70 -7.90 2.06 -24.68
CA MET A 70 -7.64 0.68 -24.23
C MET A 70 -8.85 -0.18 -23.76
N PHE A 71 -9.06 -1.30 -24.48
CA PHE A 71 -9.89 -2.48 -24.18
C PHE A 71 -11.37 -2.47 -24.65
N ASN A 72 -11.56 -2.67 -25.97
CA ASN A 72 -12.50 -3.55 -26.70
C ASN A 72 -13.92 -3.92 -26.21
N ASP A 73 -14.51 -3.31 -25.19
CA ASP A 73 -15.95 -3.44 -24.95
C ASP A 73 -16.63 -2.08 -25.01
N ARG A 74 -17.59 -1.96 -25.92
CA ARG A 74 -18.56 -0.86 -25.98
C ARG A 74 -19.08 -0.66 -24.56
N TRP A 75 -18.77 0.48 -23.94
CA TRP A 75 -19.15 0.81 -22.55
C TRP A 75 -20.67 0.77 -22.32
N GLU A 76 -21.46 0.80 -23.41
CA GLU A 76 -22.89 0.48 -23.47
C GLU A 76 -23.26 -0.90 -22.92
N THR A 77 -22.34 -1.85 -23.06
CA THR A 77 -22.49 -3.27 -22.68
C THR A 77 -21.63 -3.65 -21.49
N ALA A 78 -20.74 -2.75 -21.04
CA ALA A 78 -19.90 -2.98 -19.88
C ALA A 78 -20.77 -3.05 -18.62
N ARG A 79 -21.11 -4.28 -18.21
CA ARG A 79 -21.86 -4.55 -16.98
C ARG A 79 -21.16 -3.95 -15.75
N VAL A 80 -19.84 -3.81 -15.77
CA VAL A 80 -19.01 -3.26 -14.68
C VAL A 80 -17.82 -2.53 -15.30
N LEU A 81 -17.59 -1.28 -14.89
CA LEU A 81 -16.40 -0.50 -15.25
C LEU A 81 -15.21 -0.90 -14.35
N SER A 82 -14.02 -1.04 -14.91
CA SER A 82 -12.81 -1.21 -14.11
C SER A 82 -12.44 0.09 -13.37
N PHE A 83 -11.66 -0.02 -12.29
CA PHE A 83 -11.22 1.15 -11.53
C PHE A 83 -10.40 2.13 -12.39
N GLU A 84 -9.60 1.61 -13.33
CA GLU A 84 -8.84 2.43 -14.26
C GLU A 84 -9.76 3.17 -15.24
N GLN A 85 -10.80 2.52 -15.75
CA GLN A 85 -11.81 3.15 -16.61
C GLN A 85 -12.54 4.28 -15.86
N ILE A 86 -12.90 4.06 -14.59
CA ILE A 86 -13.55 5.09 -13.75
C ILE A 86 -12.61 6.28 -13.54
N ARG A 87 -11.32 6.03 -13.31
CA ARG A 87 -10.31 7.08 -13.13
C ARG A 87 -10.09 7.90 -14.41
N GLN A 88 -10.10 7.25 -15.57
CA GLN A 88 -9.99 7.93 -16.87
C GLN A 88 -11.23 8.75 -17.18
N LEU A 89 -12.42 8.18 -16.94
CA LEU A 89 -13.69 8.86 -17.10
C LEU A 89 -13.77 10.11 -16.23
N SER A 90 -13.49 10.01 -14.93
CA SER A 90 -13.59 11.14 -13.99
C SER A 90 -12.47 12.17 -14.11
N GLY A 91 -11.43 11.89 -14.89
CA GLY A 91 -10.23 12.72 -15.04
C GLY A 91 -10.01 13.19 -16.47
N PRO A 92 -9.00 12.64 -17.17
CA PRO A 92 -8.51 13.17 -18.44
C PRO A 92 -9.57 13.19 -19.55
N VAL A 93 -10.35 12.12 -19.71
CA VAL A 93 -11.31 12.01 -20.82
C VAL A 93 -12.40 13.09 -20.70
N SER A 94 -12.95 13.28 -19.51
CA SER A 94 -13.96 14.31 -19.30
C SER A 94 -13.39 15.72 -19.39
N ALA A 95 -12.14 15.94 -18.99
CA ALA A 95 -11.49 17.24 -19.15
C ALA A 95 -11.29 17.59 -20.64
N GLU A 96 -10.89 16.63 -21.46
CA GLU A 96 -10.73 16.80 -22.92
C GLU A 96 -12.07 17.05 -23.61
N LEU A 97 -13.11 16.28 -23.26
CA LEU A 97 -14.46 16.45 -23.81
C LEU A 97 -15.06 17.81 -23.46
N LEU A 98 -14.89 18.26 -22.21
CA LEU A 98 -15.38 19.57 -21.78
C LEU A 98 -14.63 20.70 -22.46
N ALA A 99 -13.30 20.58 -22.61
CA ALA A 99 -12.49 21.60 -23.28
C ALA A 99 -12.83 21.73 -24.78
N GLY A 100 -13.13 20.62 -25.46
CA GLY A 100 -13.47 20.63 -26.89
C GLY A 100 -14.86 21.22 -27.22
N VAL A 101 -15.76 21.30 -26.23
CA VAL A 101 -17.18 21.66 -26.45
C VAL A 101 -17.57 22.92 -25.66
N GLN A 102 -16.62 23.52 -24.92
CA GLN A 102 -16.83 24.64 -24.02
C GLN A 102 -17.48 25.87 -24.67
N ASP A 103 -17.18 26.14 -25.95
CA ASP A 103 -17.72 27.29 -26.68
C ASP A 103 -19.17 27.11 -27.16
N SER A 104 -19.69 25.87 -27.12
CA SER A 104 -21.02 25.53 -27.65
C SER A 104 -22.08 25.27 -26.58
N LEU A 105 -21.67 25.03 -25.33
CA LEU A 105 -22.57 24.74 -24.22
C LEU A 105 -22.85 26.01 -23.40
N SER A 106 -24.05 26.09 -22.82
CA SER A 106 -24.38 27.17 -21.91
C SER A 106 -23.57 27.04 -20.61
N ALA A 107 -23.23 28.19 -20.00
CA ALA A 107 -22.43 28.22 -18.77
C ALA A 107 -23.02 27.36 -17.64
N GLN A 108 -24.35 27.33 -17.52
CA GLN A 108 -25.07 26.53 -16.52
C GLN A 108 -24.93 25.01 -16.76
N VAL A 109 -24.92 24.58 -18.02
CA VAL A 109 -24.74 23.16 -18.38
C VAL A 109 -23.31 22.72 -18.09
N THR A 110 -22.34 23.56 -18.45
CA THR A 110 -20.92 23.31 -18.17
C THR A 110 -20.66 23.18 -16.67
N GLU A 111 -21.23 24.07 -15.85
CA GLU A 111 -21.13 24.00 -14.39
C GLU A 111 -21.75 22.71 -13.84
N THR A 112 -22.93 22.31 -14.33
CA THR A 112 -23.60 21.07 -13.91
C THR A 112 -22.75 19.84 -14.23
N LEU A 113 -22.15 19.79 -15.43
CA LEU A 113 -21.27 18.71 -15.86
C LEU A 113 -19.99 18.64 -15.03
N GLN A 114 -19.37 19.78 -14.73
CA GLN A 114 -18.17 19.86 -13.89
C GLN A 114 -18.45 19.41 -12.45
N LEU A 115 -19.57 19.83 -11.86
CA LEU A 115 -19.98 19.40 -10.53
C LEU A 115 -20.19 17.89 -10.47
N ARG A 116 -20.83 17.31 -11.50
CA ARG A 116 -21.03 15.85 -11.59
C ARG A 116 -19.72 15.09 -11.79
N GLN A 117 -18.84 15.58 -12.66
CA GLN A 117 -17.50 15.02 -12.83
C GLN A 117 -16.73 15.03 -11.50
N GLN A 118 -16.74 16.15 -10.78
CA GLN A 118 -16.06 16.28 -9.51
C GLN A 118 -16.64 15.31 -8.46
N SER A 119 -17.96 15.17 -8.41
CA SER A 119 -18.65 14.19 -7.55
C SER A 119 -18.16 12.76 -7.82
N VAL A 120 -18.12 12.33 -9.09
CA VAL A 120 -17.65 10.99 -9.48
C VAL A 120 -16.17 10.81 -9.14
N ARG A 121 -15.35 11.85 -9.35
CA ARG A 121 -13.92 11.84 -9.04
C ARG A 121 -13.66 11.68 -7.54
N THR A 122 -14.40 12.42 -6.71
CA THR A 122 -14.31 12.30 -5.25
C THR A 122 -14.75 10.91 -4.79
N ALA A 123 -15.87 10.39 -5.31
CA ALA A 123 -16.33 9.05 -4.99
C ALA A 123 -15.31 7.97 -5.39
N SER A 124 -14.70 8.08 -6.57
CA SER A 124 -13.64 7.18 -7.03
C SER A 124 -12.43 7.19 -6.08
N HIS A 125 -12.00 8.37 -5.63
CA HIS A 125 -10.88 8.48 -4.70
C HIS A 125 -11.20 7.82 -3.35
N LEU A 126 -12.40 8.06 -2.80
CA LEU A 126 -12.83 7.48 -1.53
C LEU A 126 -12.87 5.95 -1.58
N VAL A 127 -13.43 5.37 -2.65
CA VAL A 127 -13.46 3.91 -2.83
C VAL A 127 -12.05 3.35 -3.04
N GLY A 128 -11.15 4.08 -3.71
CA GLY A 128 -9.75 3.69 -3.85
C GLY A 128 -8.98 3.69 -2.52
N ASP A 129 -9.23 4.69 -1.68
CA ASP A 129 -8.65 4.77 -0.34
C ASP A 129 -9.17 3.64 0.55
N GLU A 130 -10.47 3.35 0.48
CA GLU A 130 -11.09 2.21 1.16
C GLU A 130 -10.46 0.88 0.74
N GLN A 131 -10.28 0.65 -0.58
CA GLN A 131 -9.61 -0.54 -1.13
C GLN A 131 -8.19 -0.68 -0.58
N THR A 132 -7.46 0.43 -0.52
CA THR A 132 -6.09 0.46 0.00
C THR A 132 -6.05 0.12 1.49
N CYS A 133 -7.03 0.58 2.26
CA CYS A 133 -7.15 0.29 3.68
C CYS A 133 -7.39 -1.21 3.93
N TRP A 134 -8.36 -1.81 3.24
CA TRP A 134 -8.63 -3.25 3.33
C TRP A 134 -7.46 -4.10 2.86
N ALA A 135 -6.80 -3.71 1.75
CA ALA A 135 -5.59 -4.37 1.28
C ALA A 135 -4.47 -4.34 2.32
N THR A 136 -4.23 -3.18 2.92
CA THR A 136 -3.20 -3.01 3.95
C THR A 136 -3.47 -3.88 5.17
N ARG A 137 -4.73 -3.95 5.64
CA ARG A 137 -5.14 -4.81 6.77
C ARG A 137 -4.86 -6.28 6.51
N THR A 138 -5.35 -6.79 5.38
CA THR A 138 -5.18 -8.20 5.01
C THR A 138 -3.70 -8.55 4.87
N GLN A 139 -2.95 -7.73 4.13
CA GLN A 139 -1.51 -7.96 3.94
C GLN A 139 -0.72 -7.87 5.25
N MET A 140 -1.06 -6.94 6.14
CA MET A 140 -0.44 -6.86 7.47
C MET A 140 -0.73 -8.11 8.30
N ALA A 141 -1.99 -8.56 8.34
CA ALA A 141 -2.39 -9.76 9.07
C ALA A 141 -1.66 -11.03 8.56
N LEU A 142 -1.33 -11.08 7.27
CA LEU A 142 -0.52 -12.14 6.67
C LEU A 142 0.98 -11.98 6.94
N ALA A 143 1.49 -10.75 6.93
CA ALA A 143 2.91 -10.45 7.14
C ALA A 143 3.35 -10.64 8.60
N ARG A 144 2.49 -10.31 9.56
CA ARG A 144 2.83 -10.32 10.99
C ARG A 144 3.23 -11.71 11.52
N PRO A 145 2.49 -12.80 11.26
CA PRO A 145 2.90 -14.13 11.67
C PRO A 145 4.28 -14.52 11.11
N LEU A 146 4.58 -14.14 9.87
CA LEU A 146 5.88 -14.44 9.25
C LEU A 146 7.05 -13.77 9.99
N VAL A 147 6.84 -12.56 10.54
CA VAL A 147 7.82 -11.87 11.40
C VAL A 147 7.92 -12.57 12.76
N LEU A 148 6.80 -12.80 13.44
CA LEU A 148 6.77 -13.40 14.78
C LEU A 148 7.40 -14.80 14.81
N MET A 149 7.27 -15.55 13.72
CA MET A 149 7.82 -16.90 13.58
C MET A 149 9.22 -16.94 12.97
N ASN A 150 9.82 -15.78 12.67
CA ASN A 150 11.12 -15.66 12.00
C ASN A 150 11.18 -16.47 10.68
N ARG A 151 10.13 -16.38 9.86
CA ARG A 151 9.95 -17.05 8.56
C ARG A 151 9.94 -16.03 7.42
N LEU A 152 10.99 -15.21 7.40
CA LEU A 152 11.19 -14.16 6.42
C LEU A 152 11.80 -14.73 5.13
N THR A 153 11.37 -14.20 3.99
CA THR A 153 12.01 -14.48 2.70
C THR A 153 13.26 -13.61 2.51
N ASP A 154 14.15 -14.02 1.61
CA ASP A 154 15.34 -13.23 1.23
C ASP A 154 14.97 -11.82 0.74
N LYS A 155 13.75 -11.66 0.19
CA LYS A 155 13.18 -10.38 -0.22
C LYS A 155 12.23 -9.89 0.86
N LEU A 156 12.69 -8.99 1.72
CA LEU A 156 11.90 -8.46 2.84
C LEU A 156 10.76 -7.51 2.43
N ASN A 157 10.82 -6.91 1.23
CA ASN A 157 9.86 -5.88 0.79
C ASN A 157 8.36 -6.29 0.86
N PRO A 158 7.95 -7.51 0.45
CA PRO A 158 6.56 -7.94 0.55
C PRO A 158 6.05 -8.10 1.98
N VAL A 159 6.93 -8.28 2.95
CA VAL A 159 6.58 -8.41 4.38
C VAL A 159 6.65 -7.04 5.08
N VAL A 160 7.71 -6.27 4.82
CA VAL A 160 7.94 -4.97 5.47
C VAL A 160 6.96 -3.91 5.00
N ARG A 161 6.64 -3.87 3.70
CA ARG A 161 5.77 -2.81 3.16
C ARG A 161 4.37 -2.82 3.79
N PRO A 162 3.65 -3.96 3.88
CA PRO A 162 2.35 -4.00 4.56
C PRO A 162 2.40 -3.59 6.03
N LEU A 163 3.43 -4.01 6.76
CA LEU A 163 3.62 -3.66 8.18
C LEU A 163 3.88 -2.15 8.35
N MET A 164 4.69 -1.56 7.47
CA MET A 164 4.90 -0.11 7.51
C MET A 164 3.64 0.65 7.12
N GLU A 165 2.89 0.15 6.15
CA GLU A 165 1.70 0.84 5.67
C GLU A 165 0.56 0.78 6.69
N SER A 166 0.41 -0.32 7.43
CA SER A 166 -0.55 -0.41 8.52
C SER A 166 -0.22 0.57 9.64
N ILE A 167 1.05 0.69 10.05
CA ILE A 167 1.43 1.69 11.07
C ILE A 167 1.13 3.11 10.59
N LYS A 168 1.29 3.39 9.28
CA LYS A 168 1.05 4.72 8.71
C LYS A 168 -0.43 5.06 8.53
N ARG A 169 -1.26 4.10 8.11
CA ARG A 169 -2.61 4.35 7.57
C ARG A 169 -3.75 3.64 8.30
N GLU A 170 -3.46 2.70 9.18
CA GLU A 170 -4.50 1.97 9.90
C GLU A 170 -5.28 2.91 10.82
N THR A 171 -6.61 2.83 10.76
CA THR A 171 -7.52 3.68 11.55
C THR A 171 -7.87 3.03 12.89
N ASP A 172 -7.90 1.70 12.98
CA ASP A 172 -8.11 1.03 14.26
C ASP A 172 -6.80 1.05 15.06
N PRO A 173 -6.72 1.78 16.18
CA PRO A 173 -5.49 1.91 16.95
C PRO A 173 -4.97 0.57 17.47
N ARG A 174 -5.85 -0.43 17.68
CA ARG A 174 -5.44 -1.77 18.11
C ARG A 174 -4.67 -2.50 17.03
N LEU A 175 -5.17 -2.43 15.78
CA LEU A 175 -4.51 -3.01 14.61
C LEU A 175 -3.26 -2.22 14.20
N GLN A 176 -3.24 -0.92 14.46
CA GLN A 176 -2.08 -0.06 14.21
C GLN A 176 -0.93 -0.32 15.21
N SER A 177 -1.26 -0.60 16.48
CA SER A 177 -0.29 -0.86 17.55
C SER A 177 0.24 -2.29 17.61
N ASP A 178 -0.05 -3.10 16.60
CA ASP A 178 0.06 -4.55 16.69
C ASP A 178 1.25 -5.06 15.86
N GLY A 179 2.12 -5.88 16.47
CA GLY A 179 3.30 -6.47 15.82
C GLY A 179 4.60 -5.68 16.02
N PRO A 180 5.02 -4.78 15.10
CA PRO A 180 6.28 -4.04 15.23
C PRO A 180 6.30 -3.13 16.46
N GLN A 181 5.18 -2.46 16.74
CA GLN A 181 4.99 -1.58 17.88
C GLN A 181 5.11 -2.36 19.21
N GLN A 182 4.38 -3.47 19.34
CA GLN A 182 4.49 -4.38 20.48
C GLN A 182 5.89 -4.94 20.64
N HIS A 183 6.53 -5.41 19.56
CA HIS A 183 7.90 -5.92 19.62
C HIS A 183 8.89 -4.85 20.08
N THR A 184 8.77 -3.61 19.59
CA THR A 184 9.62 -2.51 20.08
C THR A 184 9.35 -2.15 21.53
N GLU A 185 8.10 -2.26 21.99
CA GLU A 185 7.75 -2.01 23.38
C GLU A 185 8.23 -3.13 24.31
N THR A 186 8.13 -4.41 23.90
CA THR A 186 8.51 -5.57 24.73
C THR A 186 10.01 -5.86 24.70
N GLU A 187 10.64 -5.83 23.52
CA GLU A 187 12.04 -6.23 23.36
C GLU A 187 13.01 -5.05 23.46
N HIS A 188 12.56 -3.84 23.09
CA HIS A 188 13.44 -2.66 23.02
C HIS A 188 13.08 -1.57 24.03
N ASN A 189 11.99 -1.72 24.80
CA ASN A 189 11.46 -0.70 25.71
C ASN A 189 11.26 0.68 25.06
N THR A 190 10.97 0.71 23.75
CA THR A 190 10.74 1.95 23.00
C THR A 190 9.41 1.91 22.29
N ARG A 191 8.74 3.07 22.21
CA ARG A 191 7.49 3.22 21.47
C ARG A 191 7.81 3.71 20.06
N LEU A 192 7.55 2.89 19.04
CA LEU A 192 7.78 3.26 17.64
C LEU A 192 6.90 4.48 17.29
N THR A 193 7.51 5.61 16.94
CA THR A 193 6.78 6.83 16.55
C THR A 193 6.72 6.98 15.03
N ARG A 194 5.67 7.66 14.54
CA ARG A 194 5.55 8.00 13.11
C ARG A 194 6.77 8.78 12.60
N GLN A 195 7.35 9.65 13.44
CA GLN A 195 8.55 10.41 13.07
C GLN A 195 9.78 9.51 12.91
N GLU A 196 9.98 8.53 13.79
CA GLU A 196 11.10 7.57 13.69
C GLU A 196 11.00 6.71 12.43
N ILE A 197 9.79 6.29 12.03
CA ILE A 197 9.56 5.51 10.81
C ILE A 197 9.82 6.37 9.55
N VAL A 198 9.37 7.63 9.57
CA VAL A 198 9.57 8.56 8.46
C VAL A 198 11.04 8.96 8.33
N ALA A 199 11.73 9.19 9.45
CA ALA A 199 13.17 9.48 9.47
C ALA A 199 13.98 8.31 8.88
N ASN A 200 13.65 7.07 9.22
CA ASN A 200 14.27 5.86 8.67
C ASN A 200 14.00 5.62 7.17
N THR A 201 13.01 6.29 6.57
CA THR A 201 12.65 6.16 5.15
C THR A 201 12.92 7.44 4.33
N SER A 202 13.31 8.53 4.98
CA SER A 202 13.66 9.79 4.34
C SER A 202 15.04 9.71 3.66
N ILE A 203 15.11 10.11 2.39
CA ILE A 203 16.40 10.19 1.67
C ILE A 203 17.21 11.35 2.29
N VAL A 204 18.16 11.00 3.15
CA VAL A 204 19.00 11.96 3.90
C VAL A 204 19.95 12.75 2.97
N GLY A 205 20.24 12.22 1.78
CA GLY A 205 21.04 12.92 0.77
C GLY A 205 21.03 12.21 -0.59
N ARG A 206 21.44 12.94 -1.63
CA ARG A 206 21.59 12.40 -3.00
C ARG A 206 23.00 12.66 -3.52
N ALA A 207 23.61 11.67 -4.16
CA ALA A 207 24.88 11.82 -4.88
C ALA A 207 24.73 11.27 -6.29
N ARG A 208 25.25 11.99 -7.29
CA ARG A 208 25.23 11.56 -8.70
C ARG A 208 26.20 10.41 -8.98
N ASP A 209 27.28 10.33 -8.19
CA ASP A 209 28.27 9.26 -8.29
C ASP A 209 27.93 8.13 -7.31
N ARG A 210 27.73 6.93 -7.88
CA ARG A 210 27.36 5.72 -7.15
C ARG A 210 28.44 5.28 -6.15
N ARG A 211 29.73 5.47 -6.45
CA ARG A 211 30.83 5.09 -5.53
C ARG A 211 30.85 6.01 -4.31
N ARG A 212 30.65 7.31 -4.55
CA ARG A 212 30.54 8.32 -3.50
C ARG A 212 29.29 8.12 -2.65
N LEU A 213 28.17 7.69 -3.25
CA LEU A 213 26.94 7.39 -2.51
C LEU A 213 27.15 6.27 -1.49
N VAL A 214 27.82 5.18 -1.88
CA VAL A 214 28.14 4.05 -0.98
C VAL A 214 29.05 4.49 0.16
N ALA A 215 30.06 5.32 -0.11
CA ALA A 215 30.95 5.84 0.93
C ALA A 215 30.21 6.75 1.91
N LEU A 216 29.34 7.63 1.41
CA LEU A 216 28.52 8.51 2.24
C LEU A 216 27.52 7.72 3.08
N GLU A 217 26.89 6.69 2.52
CA GLU A 217 26.01 5.77 3.24
C GLU A 217 26.76 5.07 4.38
N ALA A 218 27.97 4.57 4.14
CA ALA A 218 28.79 3.93 5.17
C ALA A 218 29.20 4.89 6.29
N ILE A 219 29.55 6.14 5.96
CA ILE A 219 29.84 7.19 6.94
C ILE A 219 28.59 7.48 7.78
N LEU A 220 27.43 7.60 7.14
CA LEU A 220 26.18 7.95 7.80
C LEU A 220 25.68 6.83 8.71
N ILE A 221 25.84 5.56 8.31
CA ILE A 221 25.58 4.40 9.17
C ILE A 221 26.51 4.41 10.39
N LYS A 222 27.80 4.71 10.19
CA LYS A 222 28.78 4.82 11.28
C LYS A 222 28.45 5.94 12.26
N GLU A 223 28.05 7.11 11.76
CA GLU A 223 27.70 8.28 12.58
C GLU A 223 26.38 8.11 13.34
N ARG A 224 25.40 7.42 12.74
CA ARG A 224 24.08 7.21 13.34
C ARG A 224 23.99 5.99 14.25
N ASP A 225 24.94 5.05 14.15
CA ASP A 225 25.02 3.77 14.90
C ASP A 225 23.64 3.16 15.23
N PRO A 226 22.77 2.92 14.23
CA PRO A 226 21.43 2.46 14.50
C PRO A 226 21.45 1.05 15.09
N ALA A 227 20.91 0.88 16.30
CA ALA A 227 20.92 -0.38 17.05
C ALA A 227 20.29 -1.56 16.27
N ILE A 228 19.34 -1.28 15.37
CA ILE A 228 18.68 -2.25 14.48
C ILE A 228 19.65 -2.94 13.50
N ASN A 229 20.81 -2.33 13.19
CA ASN A 229 21.79 -2.91 12.27
C ASN A 229 22.80 -3.85 12.93
N ARG A 230 22.70 -4.10 14.25
CA ARG A 230 23.53 -5.09 14.94
C ARG A 230 22.83 -6.45 14.95
N GLN A 231 22.82 -7.13 13.81
CA GLN A 231 22.32 -8.49 13.74
C GLN A 231 23.40 -9.44 14.29
N LEU A 232 23.13 -10.18 15.37
CA LEU A 232 24.06 -11.16 15.92
C LEU A 232 23.72 -12.54 15.36
N ASN A 233 24.72 -13.26 14.84
CA ASN A 233 24.61 -14.69 14.56
C ASN A 233 25.51 -15.48 15.53
N ALA A 234 25.44 -16.82 15.48
CA ALA A 234 26.21 -17.72 16.34
C ALA A 234 27.76 -17.57 16.23
N ARG A 235 28.27 -16.72 15.34
CA ARG A 235 29.69 -16.41 15.15
C ARG A 235 30.06 -14.94 15.45
N GLY A 236 29.13 -14.08 15.86
CA GLY A 236 29.38 -12.68 16.20
C GLY A 236 28.44 -11.66 15.54
N ILE A 237 28.83 -10.38 15.56
CA ILE A 237 28.06 -9.25 15.00
C ILE A 237 28.20 -9.27 13.47
N LEU A 238 27.09 -9.46 12.75
CA LEU A 238 26.98 -9.10 11.34
C LEU A 238 26.83 -7.58 11.24
N GLN A 239 27.81 -6.93 10.60
CA GLN A 239 27.58 -5.61 10.06
C GLN A 239 26.82 -5.78 8.75
N LEU A 240 25.72 -5.06 8.58
CA LEU A 240 24.87 -5.09 7.37
C LEU A 240 25.59 -4.66 6.08
N ASN A 241 26.89 -4.37 6.14
CA ASN A 241 27.69 -3.98 5.00
C ASN A 241 29.10 -4.58 5.11
N ASP A 242 29.23 -5.89 4.89
CA ASP A 242 30.51 -6.50 4.50
C ASP A 242 30.78 -6.20 3.01
N GLY A 243 30.92 -4.91 2.68
CA GLY A 243 31.44 -4.51 1.38
C GLY A 243 32.86 -5.03 1.21
N CYS A 244 33.23 -5.43 -0.01
CA CYS A 244 34.62 -5.75 -0.34
C CYS A 244 35.52 -4.64 0.20
N ARG A 245 36.47 -5.00 1.07
CA ARG A 245 37.54 -4.09 1.48
C ARG A 245 38.17 -3.55 0.22
N LEU A 246 38.12 -2.22 0.03
CA LEU A 246 38.88 -1.56 -1.02
C LEU A 246 40.33 -1.98 -0.80
N ALA A 247 40.84 -2.80 -1.73
CA ALA A 247 42.23 -3.21 -1.71
C ALA A 247 43.09 -1.94 -1.76
N THR A 248 43.99 -1.83 -0.79
CA THR A 248 45.07 -0.84 -0.73
C THR A 248 45.93 -0.90 -1.98
#